data_AF-A0A3N5LBZ1-F1
#
_entry.id   AF-A0A3N5LBZ1-F1
#
_cell.length_a   1.000
_cell.length_b   1.000
_cell.length_c   1.000
_cell.angle_alpha   90.00
_cell.angle_beta   90.00
_cell.angle_gamma   90.00
#
_symmetry.space_group_name_H-M   'P 1'
#
loop_
_entity.id
_entity.type
_entity.pdbx_description
1 polymer ?
#
loop_
_entity_poly.entity_id
_entity_poly.type
_entity_poly.pdbx_seq_one_letter_code
_entity_poly.pdbx_strand_id
1 'polypeptide(L)' 'MTGPLVDLASELVGGSVPAANDDFFAPKERLVLAAPPVWREGEYTDSGKWMDGWE' A
#
# COMPACT_ATOMS: atom_id res chain seq x y z
N MET A 1 29.34 7.23 10.70
CA MET A 1 28.28 6.21 10.89
C MET A 1 27.04 6.72 10.21
N THR A 2 26.57 6.06 9.16
CA THR A 2 25.23 6.32 8.62
C THR A 2 24.52 4.97 8.65
N GLY A 3 23.60 4.83 9.61
CA GLY A 3 22.64 3.72 9.59
C GLY A 3 21.66 3.87 8.43
N PRO A 4 20.79 2.86 8.20
CA PRO A 4 19.73 2.98 7.23
C PRO A 4 18.87 4.23 7.53
N LEU A 5 18.51 4.96 6.48
CA LEU A 5 17.57 6.06 6.60
C LEU A 5 16.18 5.52 6.93
N VAL A 6 15.43 6.29 7.72
CA VAL A 6 14.04 5.97 8.04
C VAL A 6 13.16 6.29 6.83
N ASP A 7 12.22 5.41 6.52
CA ASP A 7 11.12 5.70 5.62
C ASP A 7 10.07 6.55 6.36
N LEU A 8 9.96 7.83 6.00
CA LEU A 8 9.03 8.77 6.63
C LEU A 8 7.58 8.60 6.16
N ALA A 9 7.36 7.88 5.05
CA ALA A 9 6.01 7.61 4.52
C ALA A 9 5.38 6.35 5.13
N SER A 10 6.18 5.50 5.77
CA SER A 10 5.71 4.24 6.35
C SER A 10 4.66 4.46 7.45
N GLU A 11 3.65 3.59 7.47
CA GLU A 11 2.66 3.52 8.55
C GLU A 11 3.31 3.34 9.93
N LEU A 12 4.49 2.71 10.01
CA LEU A 12 5.20 2.46 11.28
C LEU A 12 5.64 3.73 11.99
N VAL A 13 5.79 4.83 11.25
CA VAL A 13 6.12 6.15 11.80
C VAL A 13 4.96 7.14 11.71
N GLY A 14 3.74 6.64 11.46
CA GLY A 14 2.52 7.45 11.37
C GLY A 14 2.24 8.02 9.98
N GLY A 15 2.89 7.51 8.93
CA GLY A 15 2.54 7.82 7.55
C GLY A 15 1.10 7.44 7.24
N SER A 16 0.40 8.28 6.49
CA SER A 16 -1.00 8.08 6.11
C SER A 16 -1.29 8.73 4.76
N VAL A 17 -2.33 8.24 4.08
CA VAL A 17 -2.75 8.74 2.77
C VAL A 17 -4.13 9.40 2.90
N PRO A 18 -4.21 10.74 3.05
CA PRO A 18 -5.45 11.40 3.44
C PRO A 18 -6.50 11.46 2.32
N ALA A 19 -6.08 11.39 1.06
CA ALA A 19 -6.97 11.44 -0.09
C ALA A 19 -6.30 10.80 -1.32
N ALA A 20 -7.12 10.27 -2.23
CA ALA A 20 -6.76 9.99 -3.61
C ALA A 20 -7.87 10.47 -4.53
N ASN A 21 -7.52 10.69 -5.79
CA ASN A 21 -8.51 11.01 -6.83
C ASN A 21 -9.33 9.80 -7.27
N ASP A 22 -8.79 8.59 -7.12
CA ASP A 22 -9.45 7.32 -7.39
C ASP A 22 -8.79 6.19 -6.55
N ASP A 23 -9.52 5.12 -6.25
CA ASP A 23 -9.08 3.95 -5.45
C ASP A 23 -9.92 2.71 -5.85
N PHE A 24 -10.32 2.58 -7.12
CA PHE A 24 -11.42 1.68 -7.49
C PHE A 24 -11.08 0.20 -7.33
N PHE A 25 -9.88 -0.24 -7.75
CA PHE A 25 -9.48 -1.64 -7.77
C PHE A 25 -8.73 -2.04 -6.49
N ALA A 26 -7.95 -1.13 -5.91
CA ALA A 26 -7.25 -1.33 -4.65
C ALA A 26 -7.04 -0.01 -3.88
N PRO A 27 -7.10 -0.01 -2.55
CA PRO A 27 -7.02 1.21 -1.73
C PRO A 27 -5.59 1.76 -1.61
N LYS A 28 -5.42 3.08 -1.76
CA LYS A 28 -4.17 3.84 -1.57
C LYS A 28 -3.41 3.53 -0.29
N GLU A 29 -4.08 3.16 0.80
CA GLU A 29 -3.45 2.89 2.10
C GLU A 29 -2.46 1.72 2.01
N ARG A 30 -2.57 0.83 1.01
CA ARG A 30 -1.61 -0.24 0.77
C ARG A 30 -0.19 0.26 0.44
N LEU A 31 -0.04 1.50 -0.05
CA LEU A 31 1.27 2.07 -0.40
C LEU A 31 2.15 2.39 0.80
N VAL A 32 1.56 2.60 1.99
CA VAL A 32 2.30 2.96 3.21
C VAL A 32 2.52 1.78 4.14
N LEU A 33 2.04 0.59 3.76
CA LEU A 33 2.26 -0.64 4.52
C LEU A 33 3.75 -0.95 4.59
N ALA A 34 4.24 -1.30 5.78
CA ALA A 34 5.66 -1.62 5.94
C ALA A 34 6.00 -3.05 5.48
N ALA A 35 4.99 -3.91 5.34
CA ALA A 35 5.17 -5.26 4.85
C ALA A 35 5.48 -5.27 3.35
N PRO A 36 6.32 -6.20 2.85
CA PRO A 36 6.49 -6.40 1.42
C PRO A 36 5.16 -6.77 0.74
N PRO A 37 4.93 -6.31 -0.51
CA PRO A 37 3.70 -6.63 -1.22
C PRO A 37 3.57 -8.13 -1.51
N VAL A 38 2.34 -8.63 -1.44
CA VAL A 38 1.99 -10.03 -1.65
C VAL A 38 1.26 -10.21 -2.98
N TRP A 39 1.59 -11.28 -3.70
CA TRP A 39 0.78 -11.74 -4.83
C TRP A 39 -0.17 -12.85 -4.39
N ARG A 40 -1.43 -12.76 -4.82
CA ARG A 40 -2.44 -13.79 -4.53
C ARG A 40 -3.04 -14.30 -5.83
N GLU A 41 -2.60 -15.50 -6.22
CA GLU A 41 -3.04 -16.14 -7.45
C GLU A 41 -4.56 -16.37 -7.43
N GLY A 42 -5.24 -16.03 -8.52
CA GLY A 42 -6.69 -16.24 -8.63
C GLY A 42 -7.61 -15.45 -7.69
N GLU A 43 -7.10 -14.59 -6.79
CA GLU A 43 -7.95 -13.75 -5.94
C GLU A 43 -8.47 -12.50 -6.65
N TYR A 44 -9.77 -12.23 -6.53
CA TYR A 44 -10.49 -11.10 -7.10
C TYR A 44 -11.43 -10.50 -6.04
N THR A 45 -11.61 -9.19 -6.09
CA THR A 45 -12.63 -8.42 -5.36
C THR A 45 -13.83 -8.18 -6.29
N ASP A 46 -14.89 -7.56 -5.77
CA ASP A 46 -16.04 -7.14 -6.60
C ASP A 46 -15.65 -6.10 -7.67
N SER A 47 -14.52 -5.39 -7.47
CA SER A 47 -14.02 -4.37 -8.38
C SER A 47 -13.02 -4.91 -9.40
N GLY A 48 -12.37 -6.05 -9.17
CA GLY A 48 -11.36 -6.57 -10.10
C GLY A 48 -10.33 -7.48 -9.43
N LYS A 49 -9.12 -7.55 -9.99
CA LYS A 49 -8.04 -8.37 -9.42
C LYS A 49 -7.67 -7.83 -8.03
N TRP A 50 -7.50 -8.70 -7.04
CA TRP A 50 -6.95 -8.24 -5.75
C TRP A 50 -5.47 -7.88 -5.92
N MET A 51 -5.08 -6.69 -5.45
CA MET A 51 -3.72 -6.17 -5.56
C MET A 51 -3.19 -5.70 -4.21
N ASP A 52 -1.96 -6.09 -3.85
CA ASP A 52 -1.25 -5.53 -2.70
C ASP A 52 -0.55 -4.22 -3.08
N GLY A 53 -1.36 -3.22 -3.40
CA GLY A 53 -0.95 -1.92 -3.89
C GLY A 53 -2.15 -0.99 -4.07
N TRP A 54 -1.96 0.08 -4.83
CA TRP A 54 -3.01 1.03 -5.21
C TRP A 54 -3.32 0.89 -6.70
N GLU A 55 -4.60 0.77 -7.05
CA GLU A 55 -5.09 0.69 -8.44
C GLU A 55 -6.52 1.23 -8.54
#